data_AF-A0A1G9NB26-F1
#
_entry.id   AF-A0A1G9NB26-F1
#
_cell.length_a   1.000
_cell.length_b   1.000
_cell.length_c   1.000
_cell.angle_alpha   90.00
_cell.angle_beta   90.00
_cell.angle_gamma   90.00
#
_symmetry.space_group_name_H-M   'P 1'
#
loop_
_entity.id
_entity.type
_entity.pdbx_description
1 polymer ?
#
loop_
_entity_poly.entity_id
_entity_poly.type
_entity_poly.pdbx_seq_one_letter_code
_entity_poly.pdbx_strand_id
1 'polypeptide(L)'
;MDDEAFSIGIEEEYLLVDPETRALCARPPREFMVKCQNLLGPKVVHEFLQSQVEIGTNVCETIAEAREDLRHLRETVAQCAKDFGMRMIAASTHPWAHWSEQEPVDMERYRILGAEHRTLARRMAICGMHVHAGINDKNLRVDLMGQVTYFMPYLLALSTSSPFWEGHDTGLKAFRPIIIGDLPRSGFPEVFDSWSDWTELLDDLAATGMVMDPSKIWWDIRPSGKHPTLEIRICDICTHIADGLTIAALYQSILAYLFHLRRSNERRRTYRRILLAENKWRAMRYGVEAEMADFGKRKLLAFADLTDELVELLRPFAEDLGCIREVEHARTIARRGTSSDEQLRIFNAALAQGATEHNAQVAVVDWLIEESASTGE
;
A
#
# COMPACT_ATOMS: atom_id res chain seq x y z
N MET A 1 16.20 -10.77 -21.31
CA MET A 1 15.46 -11.07 -20.07
C MET A 1 14.45 -12.18 -20.37
N ASP A 2 14.85 -13.28 -21.01
CA ASP A 2 13.91 -13.97 -21.91
C ASP A 2 13.10 -15.10 -21.27
N ASP A 3 12.69 -15.00 -20.00
CA ASP A 3 11.72 -15.98 -19.46
C ASP A 3 10.74 -15.46 -18.38
N GLU A 4 10.91 -14.26 -17.80
CA GLU A 4 9.90 -13.69 -16.90
C GLU A 4 9.87 -12.15 -17.04
N ALA A 5 8.72 -11.60 -17.41
CA ALA A 5 8.55 -10.18 -17.74
C ALA A 5 8.17 -9.30 -16.53
N PHE A 6 7.88 -9.90 -15.36
CA PHE A 6 7.43 -9.20 -14.14
C PHE A 6 6.38 -8.11 -14.41
N SER A 7 5.34 -8.45 -15.18
CA SER A 7 4.21 -7.54 -15.42
C SER A 7 3.63 -7.04 -14.09
N ILE A 8 3.08 -5.84 -14.06
CA ILE A 8 2.60 -5.19 -12.83
C ILE A 8 1.11 -4.89 -12.89
N GLY A 9 0.44 -4.98 -11.74
CA GLY A 9 -0.90 -4.46 -11.53
C GLY A 9 -0.92 -3.69 -10.21
N ILE A 10 -1.52 -2.50 -10.20
CA ILE A 10 -1.58 -1.63 -9.03
C ILE A 10 -3.04 -1.53 -8.58
N GLU A 11 -3.28 -1.78 -7.30
CA GLU A 11 -4.56 -1.53 -6.65
C GLU A 11 -4.40 -0.37 -5.66
N GLU A 12 -5.31 0.60 -5.68
CA GLU A 12 -5.33 1.74 -4.76
C GLU A 12 -6.72 1.94 -4.17
N GLU A 13 -6.77 2.13 -2.86
CA GLU A 13 -8.00 2.38 -2.10
C GLU A 13 -8.07 3.86 -1.69
N TYR A 14 -9.23 4.49 -1.83
CA TYR A 14 -9.42 5.91 -1.48
C TYR A 14 -10.57 6.12 -0.52
N LEU A 15 -10.49 7.21 0.22
CA LEU A 15 -11.56 7.69 1.10
C LEU A 15 -12.38 8.77 0.39
N LEU A 16 -13.70 8.69 0.53
CA LEU A 16 -14.65 9.71 0.06
C LEU A 16 -15.00 10.67 1.20
N VAL A 17 -14.83 11.97 0.95
CA VAL A 17 -15.10 13.03 1.93
C VAL A 17 -16.11 14.05 1.41
N ASP A 18 -16.83 14.64 2.34
CA ASP A 18 -17.74 15.75 2.09
C ASP A 18 -16.92 17.06 1.97
N PRO A 19 -17.04 17.83 0.88
CA PRO A 19 -16.20 19.01 0.65
C PRO A 19 -16.56 20.21 1.55
N GLU A 20 -17.67 20.18 2.29
CA GLU A 20 -18.04 21.24 3.24
C GLU A 20 -17.48 20.92 4.63
N THR A 21 -17.75 19.72 5.12
CA THR A 21 -17.39 19.28 6.48
C THR A 21 -16.01 18.62 6.57
N ARG A 22 -15.47 18.16 5.43
CA ARG A 22 -14.25 17.34 5.29
C ARG A 22 -14.33 15.99 5.99
N ALA A 23 -15.49 15.61 6.52
CA ALA A 23 -15.68 14.30 7.13
C ALA A 23 -15.86 13.20 6.07
N LEU A 24 -15.60 11.95 6.45
CA LEU A 24 -15.92 10.81 5.60
C LEU A 24 -17.41 10.76 5.25
N CYS A 25 -17.71 10.53 3.98
CA CYS A 25 -19.06 10.24 3.53
C CYS A 25 -19.44 8.81 3.93
N ALA A 26 -19.94 8.61 5.15
CA ALA A 26 -20.29 7.28 5.67
C ALA A 26 -21.34 6.54 4.81
N ARG A 27 -22.17 7.29 4.05
CA ARG A 27 -23.22 6.77 3.17
C ARG A 27 -23.23 7.54 1.85
N PRO A 28 -22.29 7.27 0.93
CA PRO A 28 -22.29 7.92 -0.37
C PRO A 28 -23.49 7.48 -1.21
N PRO A 29 -23.97 8.31 -2.17
CA PRO A 29 -25.04 7.92 -3.09
C PRO A 29 -24.69 6.63 -3.84
N ARG A 30 -25.62 5.67 -3.95
CA ARG A 30 -25.36 4.39 -4.64
C ARG A 30 -25.03 4.59 -6.12
N GLU A 31 -25.60 5.62 -6.71
CA GLU A 31 -25.42 6.03 -8.10
C GLU A 31 -23.96 6.42 -8.41
N PHE A 32 -23.18 6.83 -7.41
CA PHE A 32 -21.74 7.09 -7.57
C PHE A 32 -21.00 5.85 -8.09
N MET A 33 -21.16 4.72 -7.42
CA MET A 33 -20.46 3.48 -7.80
C MET A 33 -21.00 2.92 -9.12
N VAL A 34 -22.30 3.06 -9.39
CA VAL A 34 -22.88 2.70 -10.69
C VAL A 34 -22.24 3.51 -11.81
N LYS A 35 -22.05 4.82 -11.62
CA LYS A 35 -21.39 5.68 -12.61
C LYS A 35 -19.93 5.28 -12.81
N CYS A 36 -19.17 5.06 -11.73
CA CYS A 36 -17.79 4.58 -11.82
C CYS A 36 -17.71 3.25 -12.60
N GLN A 37 -18.56 2.28 -12.29
CA GLN A 37 -18.60 0.98 -12.98
C GLN A 37 -19.00 1.10 -14.45
N ASN A 38 -19.88 2.03 -14.81
CA ASN A 38 -20.22 2.27 -16.21
C ASN A 38 -19.04 2.82 -17.03
N LEU A 39 -18.15 3.59 -16.40
CA LEU A 39 -17.00 4.21 -17.06
C LEU A 39 -15.75 3.30 -17.04
N LEU A 40 -15.52 2.59 -15.93
CA LEU A 40 -14.28 1.85 -15.67
C LEU A 40 -14.47 0.32 -15.66
N GLY A 41 -15.72 -0.15 -15.71
CA GLY A 41 -16.04 -1.58 -15.70
C GLY A 41 -15.56 -2.28 -14.43
N PRO A 42 -14.86 -3.43 -14.54
CA PRO A 42 -14.41 -4.22 -13.39
C PRO A 42 -13.21 -3.61 -12.64
N LYS A 43 -12.61 -2.54 -13.17
CA LYS A 43 -11.45 -1.87 -12.58
C LYS A 43 -11.78 -1.03 -11.35
N VAL A 44 -13.06 -0.86 -11.02
CA VAL A 44 -13.52 -0.14 -9.84
C VAL A 44 -14.50 -0.99 -9.07
N VAL A 45 -14.21 -1.17 -7.79
CA VAL A 45 -15.01 -2.01 -6.90
C VAL A 45 -15.26 -1.30 -5.58
N HIS A 46 -16.26 -1.82 -4.86
CA HIS A 46 -16.46 -1.45 -3.48
C HIS A 46 -15.39 -2.12 -2.61
N GLU A 47 -14.80 -1.34 -1.72
CA GLU A 47 -14.01 -1.87 -0.62
C GLU A 47 -14.91 -2.22 0.59
N PHE A 48 -14.33 -2.56 1.74
CA PHE A 48 -15.02 -3.01 2.95
C PHE A 48 -16.07 -2.00 3.46
N LEU A 49 -15.74 -0.71 3.46
CA LEU A 49 -16.65 0.36 3.88
C LEU A 49 -17.23 1.11 2.70
N GLN A 50 -18.46 1.61 2.86
CA GLN A 50 -19.12 2.39 1.81
C GLN A 50 -18.39 3.69 1.50
N SER A 51 -17.69 4.27 2.47
CA SER A 51 -16.88 5.49 2.31
C SER A 51 -15.57 5.26 1.53
N GLN A 52 -15.34 4.04 1.03
CA GLN A 52 -14.14 3.67 0.31
C GLN A 52 -14.43 3.23 -1.13
N VAL A 53 -13.49 3.53 -2.02
CA VAL A 53 -13.49 3.07 -3.40
C VAL A 53 -12.12 2.48 -3.73
N GLU A 54 -12.10 1.31 -4.35
CA GLU A 54 -10.89 0.63 -4.78
C GLU A 54 -10.83 0.68 -6.32
N ILE A 55 -9.65 1.01 -6.85
CA ILE A 55 -9.34 0.90 -8.27
C ILE A 55 -8.23 -0.12 -8.49
N GLY A 56 -8.25 -0.78 -9.64
CA GLY A 56 -7.17 -1.67 -10.08
C GLY A 56 -6.79 -1.39 -11.54
N THR A 57 -5.49 -1.23 -11.81
CA THR A 57 -5.00 -1.14 -13.19
C THR A 57 -5.22 -2.45 -13.94
N ASN A 58 -5.11 -2.40 -15.26
CA ASN A 58 -4.83 -3.61 -16.04
C ASN A 58 -3.49 -4.24 -15.62
N VAL A 59 -3.23 -5.43 -16.14
CA VAL A 59 -1.87 -5.97 -16.20
C VAL A 59 -1.08 -5.12 -17.18
N CYS A 60 -0.03 -4.46 -16.68
CA CYS A 60 0.85 -3.58 -17.42
C CYS A 60 2.23 -4.22 -17.54
N GLU A 61 2.85 -4.16 -18.71
CA GLU A 61 4.22 -4.67 -18.90
C GLU A 61 5.26 -3.65 -18.43
N THR A 62 4.90 -2.37 -18.41
CA THR A 62 5.81 -1.29 -18.02
C THR A 62 5.18 -0.33 -17.01
N ILE A 63 6.02 0.38 -16.26
CA ILE A 63 5.59 1.44 -15.34
C ILE A 63 4.95 2.62 -16.11
N ALA A 64 5.34 2.85 -17.36
CA ALA A 64 4.70 3.87 -18.21
C ALA A 64 3.24 3.51 -18.54
N GLU A 65 2.95 2.25 -18.84
CA GLU A 65 1.56 1.79 -19.02
C GLU A 65 0.76 1.90 -17.72
N ALA A 66 1.35 1.49 -16.59
CA ALA A 66 0.72 1.60 -15.28
C ALA A 66 0.43 3.07 -14.91
N ARG A 67 1.32 4.00 -15.27
CA ARG A 67 1.13 5.44 -15.07
C ARG A 67 -0.13 5.95 -15.77
N GLU A 68 -0.27 5.65 -17.06
CA GLU A 68 -1.43 6.15 -17.82
C GLU A 68 -2.74 5.52 -17.36
N ASP A 69 -2.74 4.22 -17.06
CA ASP A 69 -3.94 3.57 -16.54
C ASP A 69 -4.32 4.11 -15.16
N LEU A 70 -3.37 4.20 -14.23
CA LEU A 70 -3.62 4.71 -12.88
C LEU A 70 -4.09 6.16 -12.89
N ARG A 71 -3.48 7.00 -13.73
CA ARG A 71 -3.89 8.39 -13.95
C ARG A 71 -5.33 8.47 -14.42
N HIS A 72 -5.68 7.71 -15.46
CA HIS A 72 -7.05 7.66 -15.99
C HIS A 72 -8.07 7.20 -14.94
N LEU A 73 -7.73 6.18 -14.16
CA LEU A 73 -8.59 5.66 -13.10
C LEU A 73 -8.82 6.71 -11.99
N ARG A 74 -7.74 7.32 -11.47
CA ARG A 74 -7.82 8.38 -10.46
C ARG A 74 -8.64 9.58 -10.93
N GLU A 75 -8.38 10.09 -12.15
CA GLU A 75 -9.12 11.21 -12.73
C GLU A 75 -10.62 10.90 -12.85
N THR A 76 -10.94 9.69 -13.33
CA THR A 76 -12.33 9.28 -13.53
C THR A 76 -13.08 9.16 -12.20
N VAL A 77 -12.48 8.53 -11.18
CA VAL A 77 -13.08 8.40 -9.84
C VAL A 77 -13.21 9.77 -9.17
N ALA A 78 -12.20 10.62 -9.25
CA ALA A 78 -12.24 11.98 -8.70
C ALA A 78 -13.35 12.82 -9.35
N GLN A 79 -13.51 12.74 -10.67
CA GLN A 79 -14.59 13.43 -11.39
C GLN A 79 -15.97 12.87 -11.02
N CYS A 80 -16.11 11.54 -10.93
CA CYS A 80 -17.34 10.93 -10.45
C CYS A 80 -17.69 11.40 -9.03
N ALA A 81 -16.73 11.41 -8.10
CA ALA A 81 -16.96 11.85 -6.73
C ALA A 81 -17.45 13.31 -6.72
N LYS A 82 -16.80 14.18 -7.51
CA LYS A 82 -17.19 15.59 -7.67
C LYS A 82 -18.61 15.76 -8.18
N ASP A 83 -19.03 14.97 -9.17
CA ASP A 83 -20.38 15.04 -9.75
C ASP A 83 -21.49 14.63 -8.75
N PHE A 84 -21.14 13.86 -7.72
CA PHE A 84 -22.02 13.50 -6.60
C PHE A 84 -21.81 14.35 -5.35
N GLY A 85 -21.13 15.50 -5.47
CA GLY A 85 -20.92 16.43 -4.35
C GLY A 85 -19.89 15.96 -3.33
N MET A 86 -19.05 14.98 -3.66
CA MET A 86 -18.00 14.44 -2.79
C MET A 86 -16.61 14.81 -3.33
N ARG A 87 -15.56 14.51 -2.55
CA ARG A 87 -14.16 14.51 -2.99
C ARG A 87 -13.50 13.20 -2.60
N MET A 88 -12.44 12.86 -3.31
CA MET A 88 -11.60 11.69 -3.06
C MET A 88 -10.31 12.15 -2.40
N ILE A 89 -9.85 11.43 -1.38
CA ILE A 89 -8.51 11.61 -0.79
C ILE A 89 -7.72 10.30 -0.83
N ALA A 90 -6.44 10.42 -1.18
CA ALA A 90 -5.45 9.36 -1.19
C ALA A 90 -4.58 9.48 0.07
N ALA A 91 -5.10 8.91 1.16
CA ALA A 91 -4.42 8.77 2.45
C ALA A 91 -4.88 7.48 3.12
N SER A 92 -3.96 6.83 3.83
CA SER A 92 -4.24 5.53 4.44
C SER A 92 -5.15 5.60 5.67
N THR A 93 -5.29 6.76 6.29
CA THR A 93 -6.26 7.03 7.36
C THR A 93 -6.86 8.42 7.21
N HIS A 94 -8.10 8.58 7.65
CA HIS A 94 -8.71 9.90 7.78
C HIS A 94 -8.26 10.58 9.09
N PRO A 95 -7.96 11.90 9.13
CA PRO A 95 -7.34 12.48 10.31
C PRO A 95 -8.18 12.44 11.59
N TRP A 96 -9.52 12.54 11.50
CA TRP A 96 -10.41 12.47 12.68
C TRP A 96 -11.60 11.52 12.57
N ALA A 97 -11.70 10.69 11.54
CA ALA A 97 -12.89 9.87 11.40
C ALA A 97 -12.95 8.81 12.49
N HIS A 98 -14.13 8.60 13.07
CA HIS A 98 -14.40 7.49 13.96
C HIS A 98 -14.89 6.29 13.15
N TRP A 99 -14.19 5.16 13.28
CA TRP A 99 -14.54 3.92 12.57
C TRP A 99 -15.94 3.42 12.95
N SER A 100 -16.41 3.70 14.16
CA SER A 100 -17.72 3.26 14.65
C SER A 100 -18.90 3.92 13.92
N GLU A 101 -18.65 5.06 13.28
CA GLU A 101 -19.64 5.83 12.52
C GLU A 101 -19.68 5.40 11.04
N GLN A 102 -18.76 4.52 10.61
CA GLN A 102 -18.69 4.07 9.22
C GLN A 102 -19.58 2.84 8.99
N GLU A 103 -20.17 2.79 7.80
CA GLU A 103 -21.08 1.71 7.39
C GLU A 103 -20.37 0.71 6.46
N PRO A 104 -20.32 -0.58 6.82
CA PRO A 104 -19.84 -1.61 5.92
C PRO A 104 -20.68 -1.71 4.64
N VAL A 105 -20.08 -2.18 3.56
CA VAL A 105 -20.81 -2.51 2.33
C VAL A 105 -21.65 -3.78 2.56
N ASP A 106 -22.90 -3.75 2.11
CA ASP A 106 -23.83 -4.85 2.32
C ASP A 106 -23.61 -6.00 1.32
N MET A 107 -22.45 -6.68 1.43
CA MET A 107 -22.12 -7.89 0.67
C MET A 107 -21.86 -9.07 1.61
N GLU A 108 -22.24 -10.27 1.17
CA GLU A 108 -22.14 -11.50 1.97
C GLU A 108 -20.72 -11.75 2.50
N ARG A 109 -19.68 -11.52 1.68
CA ARG A 109 -18.28 -11.65 2.09
C ARG A 109 -17.93 -10.77 3.30
N TYR A 110 -18.50 -9.57 3.36
CA TYR A 110 -18.23 -8.58 4.40
C TYR A 110 -19.07 -8.81 5.66
N ARG A 111 -20.28 -9.35 5.51
CA ARG A 111 -21.08 -9.85 6.64
C ARG A 111 -20.37 -11.00 7.36
N ILE A 112 -19.78 -11.93 6.61
CA ILE A 112 -19.00 -13.04 7.17
C ILE A 112 -17.76 -12.50 7.90
N LEU A 113 -17.01 -11.57 7.29
CA LEU A 113 -15.83 -10.97 7.93
C LEU A 113 -16.20 -10.21 9.22
N GLY A 114 -17.29 -9.44 9.20
CA GLY A 114 -17.80 -8.72 10.36
C GLY A 114 -18.33 -9.64 11.47
N ALA A 115 -18.90 -10.80 11.11
CA ALA A 115 -19.34 -11.80 12.08
C ALA A 115 -18.16 -12.52 12.75
N GLU A 116 -17.11 -12.86 11.98
CA GLU A 116 -15.92 -13.58 12.45
C GLU A 116 -15.00 -12.68 13.29
N HIS A 117 -14.69 -11.46 12.82
CA HIS A 117 -13.69 -10.57 13.44
C HIS A 117 -14.29 -9.41 14.25
N ARG A 118 -15.61 -9.23 14.22
CA ARG A 118 -16.36 -8.28 15.07
C ARG A 118 -15.75 -6.86 15.01
N THR A 119 -15.40 -6.31 16.17
CA THR A 119 -14.86 -4.95 16.32
C THR A 119 -13.60 -4.72 15.48
N LEU A 120 -12.77 -5.74 15.26
CA LEU A 120 -11.54 -5.60 14.47
C LEU A 120 -11.86 -5.27 13.01
N ALA A 121 -12.83 -5.95 12.41
CA ALA A 121 -13.26 -5.66 11.04
C ALA A 121 -13.85 -4.24 10.91
N ARG A 122 -14.54 -3.75 11.94
CA ARG A 122 -15.12 -2.39 11.91
C ARG A 122 -14.07 -1.28 11.92
N ARG A 123 -12.83 -1.57 12.36
CA ARG A 123 -11.71 -0.60 12.35
C ARG A 123 -11.05 -0.45 10.99
N MET A 124 -11.46 -1.22 9.97
CA MET A 124 -10.89 -1.20 8.61
C MET A 124 -11.26 0.06 7.79
N ALA A 125 -11.42 1.21 8.45
CA ALA A 125 -11.50 2.53 7.80
C ALA A 125 -10.11 3.02 7.38
N ILE A 126 -9.36 2.13 6.72
CA ILE A 126 -7.97 2.32 6.31
C ILE A 126 -7.84 1.98 4.83
N CYS A 127 -6.98 2.70 4.12
CA CYS A 127 -6.78 2.53 2.68
C CYS A 127 -5.36 2.09 2.36
N GLY A 128 -5.19 1.08 1.51
CA GLY A 128 -3.89 0.57 1.07
C GLY A 128 -3.54 0.88 -0.38
N MET A 129 -2.28 0.60 -0.70
CA MET A 129 -1.82 0.35 -2.06
C MET A 129 -1.26 -1.07 -2.14
N HIS A 130 -1.72 -1.84 -3.11
CA HIS A 130 -1.19 -3.17 -3.40
C HIS A 130 -0.53 -3.19 -4.78
N VAL A 131 0.55 -3.95 -4.91
CA VAL A 131 1.21 -4.16 -6.21
C VAL A 131 1.34 -5.66 -6.45
N HIS A 132 0.70 -6.10 -7.53
CA HIS A 132 0.85 -7.43 -8.09
C HIS A 132 2.02 -7.45 -9.06
N ALA A 133 2.89 -8.44 -8.95
CA ALA A 133 3.89 -8.76 -9.96
C ALA A 133 3.62 -10.15 -10.57
N GLY A 134 3.49 -10.21 -11.89
CA GLY A 134 3.30 -11.43 -12.68
C GLY A 134 4.53 -12.33 -12.61
N ILE A 135 4.32 -13.53 -12.07
CA ILE A 135 5.37 -14.55 -11.94
C ILE A 135 4.71 -15.92 -12.13
N ASN A 136 4.94 -16.51 -13.31
CA ASN A 136 4.28 -17.75 -13.68
C ASN A 136 4.78 -18.96 -12.87
N ASP A 137 6.10 -19.01 -12.62
CA ASP A 137 6.69 -20.08 -11.83
C ASP A 137 6.26 -19.96 -10.36
N LYS A 138 5.56 -21.00 -9.90
CA LYS A 138 5.03 -21.11 -8.54
C LYS A 138 6.13 -21.17 -7.47
N ASN A 139 7.20 -21.91 -7.71
CA ASN A 139 8.31 -22.00 -6.76
C ASN A 139 9.10 -20.69 -6.73
N LEU A 140 9.24 -20.03 -7.88
CA LEU A 140 9.84 -18.71 -7.97
C LEU A 140 9.05 -17.69 -7.15
N ARG A 141 7.70 -17.70 -7.21
CA ARG A 141 6.87 -16.83 -6.37
C ARG A 141 7.17 -16.97 -4.89
N VAL A 142 7.26 -18.21 -4.39
CA VAL A 142 7.54 -18.47 -2.97
C VAL A 142 8.97 -18.08 -2.60
N ASP A 143 9.95 -18.39 -3.44
CA ASP A 143 11.35 -18.02 -3.20
C ASP A 143 11.56 -16.49 -3.17
N LEU A 144 10.91 -15.77 -4.09
CA LEU A 144 10.95 -14.31 -4.14
C LEU A 144 10.20 -13.69 -2.95
N MET A 145 9.08 -14.24 -2.52
CA MET A 145 8.34 -13.77 -1.35
C MET A 145 9.22 -13.69 -0.09
N GLY A 146 9.98 -14.75 0.18
CA GLY A 146 10.89 -14.78 1.34
C GLY A 146 11.99 -13.73 1.27
N GLN A 147 12.51 -13.44 0.08
CA GLN A 147 13.60 -12.48 -0.13
C GLN A 147 13.11 -11.02 -0.15
N VAL A 148 11.96 -10.75 -0.76
CA VAL A 148 11.34 -9.40 -0.80
C VAL A 148 11.04 -8.88 0.61
N THR A 149 10.78 -9.78 1.56
CA THR A 149 10.46 -9.41 2.95
C THR A 149 11.53 -8.51 3.59
N TYR A 150 12.80 -8.60 3.17
CA TYR A 150 13.86 -7.69 3.62
C TYR A 150 13.63 -6.23 3.20
N PHE A 151 13.09 -6.01 2.00
CA PHE A 151 12.91 -4.68 1.39
C PHE A 151 11.57 -4.04 1.74
N MET A 152 10.59 -4.82 2.19
CA MET A 152 9.25 -4.30 2.51
C MET A 152 9.23 -3.09 3.48
N PRO A 153 10.05 -3.04 4.55
CA PRO A 153 10.12 -1.84 5.39
C PRO A 153 10.55 -0.57 4.63
N TYR A 154 11.33 -0.70 3.56
CA TYR A 154 11.82 0.43 2.78
C TYR A 154 10.68 0.97 1.91
N LEU A 155 9.91 0.07 1.29
CA LEU A 155 8.71 0.45 0.54
C LEU A 155 7.68 1.13 1.45
N LEU A 156 7.48 0.60 2.66
CA LEU A 156 6.59 1.22 3.65
C LEU A 156 7.07 2.62 4.06
N ALA A 157 8.37 2.80 4.35
CA ALA A 157 8.90 4.10 4.74
C ALA A 157 8.77 5.16 3.65
N LEU A 158 8.81 4.77 2.37
CA LEU A 158 8.60 5.66 1.22
C LEU A 158 7.13 5.96 0.95
N SER A 159 6.19 5.16 1.45
CA SER A 159 4.77 5.25 1.10
C SER A 159 3.88 5.82 2.21
N THR A 160 4.44 6.18 3.38
CA THR A 160 3.65 6.52 4.57
C THR A 160 2.65 7.66 4.33
N SER A 161 1.38 7.45 4.71
CA SER A 161 0.31 8.46 4.57
C SER A 161 -0.74 8.42 5.68
N SER A 162 -0.46 7.75 6.80
CA SER A 162 -1.39 7.60 7.93
C SER A 162 -0.83 8.06 9.27
N PRO A 163 -0.51 9.36 9.47
CA PRO A 163 0.03 9.84 10.74
C PRO A 163 -1.05 10.07 11.82
N PHE A 164 -2.31 10.24 11.40
CA PHE A 164 -3.44 10.55 12.27
C PHE A 164 -4.41 9.38 12.41
N TRP A 165 -5.06 9.27 13.57
CA TRP A 165 -6.14 8.32 13.81
C TRP A 165 -7.10 8.84 14.89
N GLU A 166 -8.41 8.81 14.61
CA GLU A 166 -9.47 9.23 15.56
C GLU A 166 -9.24 10.61 16.22
N GLY A 167 -8.65 11.53 15.47
CA GLY A 167 -8.46 12.92 15.89
C GLY A 167 -7.11 13.17 16.56
N HIS A 168 -6.25 12.15 16.63
CA HIS A 168 -4.95 12.24 17.28
C HIS A 168 -3.80 12.13 16.29
N ASP A 169 -2.77 12.95 16.45
CA ASP A 169 -1.43 12.63 15.95
C ASP A 169 -0.94 11.40 16.72
N THR A 170 -0.80 10.28 16.01
CA THR A 170 -0.44 8.99 16.62
C THR A 170 1.03 8.93 17.03
N GLY A 171 1.84 9.89 16.56
CA GLY A 171 3.30 9.83 16.63
C GLY A 171 3.92 8.81 15.68
N LEU A 172 3.13 8.11 14.85
CA LEU A 172 3.61 7.23 13.78
C LEU A 172 3.50 7.96 12.43
N LYS A 173 4.31 7.59 11.45
CA LYS A 173 4.16 8.01 10.05
C LYS A 173 3.22 7.06 9.31
N ALA A 174 3.22 5.77 9.62
CA ALA A 174 2.23 4.82 9.11
C ALA A 174 1.52 4.08 10.25
N PHE A 175 0.27 4.45 10.48
CA PHE A 175 -0.61 3.82 11.46
C PHE A 175 -1.44 2.67 10.88
N ARG A 176 -1.76 2.69 9.59
CA ARG A 176 -2.54 1.62 8.92
C ARG A 176 -2.02 0.20 9.23
N PRO A 177 -0.70 -0.09 9.20
CA PRO A 177 -0.20 -1.42 9.52
C PRO A 177 -0.47 -1.88 10.97
N ILE A 178 -0.70 -0.96 11.92
CA ILE A 178 -1.15 -1.32 13.28
C ILE A 178 -2.58 -1.85 13.24
N ILE A 179 -3.48 -1.16 12.52
CA ILE A 179 -4.89 -1.55 12.44
C ILE A 179 -5.05 -2.94 11.80
N ILE A 180 -4.40 -3.17 10.66
CA ILE A 180 -4.46 -4.48 9.99
C ILE A 180 -3.72 -5.57 10.79
N GLY A 181 -2.68 -5.17 11.54
CA GLY A 181 -1.88 -6.05 12.40
C GLY A 181 -2.66 -6.65 13.58
N ASP A 182 -3.77 -6.03 13.98
CA ASP A 182 -4.65 -6.57 15.02
C ASP A 182 -5.51 -7.74 14.51
N LEU A 183 -5.58 -7.98 13.20
CA LEU A 183 -6.25 -9.16 12.64
C LEU A 183 -5.40 -10.42 12.82
N PRO A 184 -6.01 -11.60 13.03
CA PRO A 184 -5.28 -12.86 13.04
C PRO A 184 -4.67 -13.13 11.67
N ARG A 185 -3.51 -13.80 11.59
CA ARG A 185 -2.84 -14.13 10.31
C ARG A 185 -2.45 -12.90 9.48
N SER A 186 -2.00 -11.86 10.17
CA SER A 186 -1.50 -10.61 9.57
C SER A 186 0.02 -10.46 9.74
N GLY A 187 0.61 -9.47 9.08
CA GLY A 187 2.03 -9.15 9.17
C GLY A 187 2.90 -9.97 8.21
N PHE A 188 4.15 -10.23 8.58
CA PHE A 188 5.07 -10.92 7.68
C PHE A 188 4.65 -12.37 7.40
N PRO A 189 4.84 -12.85 6.16
CA PRO A 189 4.50 -14.22 5.79
C PRO A 189 5.34 -15.24 6.53
N GLU A 190 4.89 -16.49 6.46
CA GLU A 190 5.74 -17.59 6.87
C GLU A 190 6.96 -17.81 5.95
N VAL A 191 7.94 -18.57 6.44
CA VAL A 191 9.11 -18.93 5.63
C VAL A 191 8.78 -20.29 5.02
N PHE A 192 8.83 -20.35 3.70
CA PHE A 192 8.52 -21.56 2.95
C PHE A 192 9.70 -21.96 2.08
N ASP A 193 9.91 -23.26 1.93
CA ASP A 193 10.97 -23.81 1.09
C ASP A 193 10.52 -24.01 -0.37
N SER A 194 9.21 -24.17 -0.61
CA SER A 194 8.66 -24.44 -1.94
C SER A 194 7.18 -24.06 -2.06
N TRP A 195 6.65 -24.11 -3.29
CA TRP A 195 5.21 -24.03 -3.50
C TRP A 195 4.44 -25.15 -2.81
N SER A 196 5.02 -26.35 -2.69
CA SER A 196 4.37 -27.49 -2.03
C SER A 196 4.15 -27.22 -0.55
N ASP A 197 5.16 -26.65 0.11
CA ASP A 197 5.13 -26.26 1.52
C ASP A 197 4.07 -25.17 1.78
N TRP A 198 3.99 -24.18 0.88
CA TRP A 198 2.91 -23.21 0.88
C TRP A 198 1.52 -23.84 0.72
N THR A 199 1.34 -24.78 -0.21
CA THR A 199 0.04 -25.44 -0.39
C THR A 199 -0.32 -26.37 0.76
N GLU A 200 0.65 -27.03 1.39
CA GLU A 200 0.42 -27.89 2.55
C GLU A 200 -0.14 -27.08 3.72
N LEU A 201 0.40 -25.87 3.98
CA LEU A 201 -0.19 -24.95 4.96
C LEU A 201 -1.65 -24.61 4.63
N LEU A 202 -1.96 -24.32 3.35
CA LEU A 202 -3.33 -24.00 2.95
C LEU A 202 -4.26 -25.20 3.10
N ASP A 203 -3.80 -26.39 2.75
CA ASP A 203 -4.55 -27.65 2.88
C ASP A 203 -4.82 -27.96 4.36
N ASP A 204 -3.84 -27.79 5.25
CA ASP A 204 -4.01 -27.95 6.70
C ASP A 204 -5.01 -26.95 7.28
N LEU A 205 -4.89 -25.68 6.90
CA LEU A 205 -5.82 -24.63 7.33
C LEU A 205 -7.26 -24.92 6.86
N ALA A 206 -7.43 -25.46 5.66
CA ALA A 206 -8.74 -25.83 5.12
C ALA A 206 -9.28 -27.11 5.76
N ALA A 207 -8.45 -28.15 5.90
CA ALA A 207 -8.83 -29.44 6.49
C ALA A 207 -9.23 -29.32 7.96
N THR A 208 -8.61 -28.39 8.70
CA THR A 208 -8.97 -28.08 10.09
C THR A 208 -10.16 -27.12 10.21
N GLY A 209 -10.65 -26.56 9.10
CA GLY A 209 -11.72 -25.56 9.08
C GLY A 209 -11.29 -24.19 9.65
N MET A 210 -10.00 -23.96 9.87
CA MET A 210 -9.49 -22.69 10.42
C MET A 210 -9.55 -21.57 9.39
N VAL A 211 -9.20 -21.85 8.13
CA VAL A 211 -9.28 -20.90 7.01
C VAL A 211 -9.66 -21.66 5.74
N MET A 212 -10.89 -21.44 5.25
CA MET A 212 -11.37 -22.04 4.00
C MET A 212 -11.01 -21.25 2.75
N ASP A 213 -10.75 -19.94 2.92
CA ASP A 213 -10.42 -19.03 1.83
C ASP A 213 -9.06 -18.38 2.11
N PRO A 214 -8.01 -18.70 1.33
CA PRO A 214 -6.68 -18.11 1.46
C PRO A 214 -6.65 -16.58 1.36
N SER A 215 -7.70 -15.96 0.79
CA SER A 215 -7.82 -14.49 0.76
C SER A 215 -7.92 -13.85 2.16
N LYS A 216 -8.30 -14.65 3.18
CA LYS A 216 -8.36 -14.28 4.61
C LYS A 216 -7.02 -14.41 5.35
N ILE A 217 -5.92 -14.49 4.62
CA ILE A 217 -4.55 -14.35 5.13
C ILE A 217 -4.09 -12.93 4.76
N TRP A 218 -3.96 -12.07 5.76
CA TRP A 218 -3.66 -10.63 5.62
C TRP A 218 -2.17 -10.35 5.77
N TRP A 219 -1.34 -11.16 5.13
CA TRP A 219 0.09 -10.93 5.13
C TRP A 219 0.48 -9.69 4.32
N ASP A 220 1.59 -9.08 4.74
CA ASP A 220 2.23 -7.93 4.11
C ASP A 220 2.67 -8.21 2.66
N ILE A 221 2.84 -9.49 2.31
CA ILE A 221 3.07 -10.01 0.96
C ILE A 221 2.52 -11.44 0.86
N ARG A 222 1.96 -11.82 -0.28
CA ARG A 222 1.44 -13.19 -0.50
C ARG A 222 1.42 -13.60 -1.97
N PRO A 223 1.49 -14.90 -2.30
CA PRO A 223 1.08 -15.37 -3.62
C PRO A 223 -0.42 -15.17 -3.79
N SER A 224 -0.85 -14.59 -4.91
CA SER A 224 -2.27 -14.45 -5.19
C SER A 224 -2.92 -15.83 -5.42
N GLY A 225 -4.08 -16.04 -4.80
CA GLY A 225 -4.90 -17.24 -5.01
C GLY A 225 -5.69 -17.21 -6.32
N LYS A 226 -5.87 -16.02 -6.93
CA LYS A 226 -6.65 -15.82 -8.17
C LYS A 226 -5.77 -15.61 -9.39
N HIS A 227 -4.62 -14.97 -9.21
CA HIS A 227 -3.74 -14.58 -10.29
C HIS A 227 -2.35 -15.22 -10.12
N PRO A 228 -1.60 -15.48 -11.19
CA PRO A 228 -0.22 -15.97 -11.11
C PRO A 228 0.73 -14.82 -10.71
N THR A 229 0.46 -14.19 -9.58
CA THR A 229 1.18 -13.01 -9.12
C THR A 229 1.69 -13.18 -7.69
N LEU A 230 2.71 -12.40 -7.36
CA LEU A 230 3.14 -12.13 -5.99
C LEU A 230 2.72 -10.70 -5.64
N GLU A 231 1.94 -10.56 -4.59
CA GLU A 231 1.23 -9.34 -4.23
C GLU A 231 1.81 -8.74 -2.96
N ILE A 232 2.39 -7.54 -3.04
CA ILE A 232 2.77 -6.76 -1.84
C ILE A 232 1.58 -5.92 -1.36
N ARG A 233 1.39 -5.88 -0.04
CA ARG A 233 0.22 -5.25 0.63
C ARG A 233 0.57 -4.38 1.83
N ILE A 234 1.86 -4.27 2.15
CA ILE A 234 2.35 -3.53 3.31
C ILE A 234 2.15 -2.01 3.18
N CYS A 235 2.14 -1.50 1.95
CA CYS A 235 2.23 -0.08 1.67
C CYS A 235 0.96 0.69 2.05
N ASP A 236 1.19 1.86 2.64
CA ASP A 236 0.20 2.94 2.65
C ASP A 236 -0.04 3.45 1.22
N ILE A 237 -1.21 4.05 0.96
CA ILE A 237 -1.50 4.72 -0.32
C ILE A 237 -0.73 6.02 -0.42
N CYS A 238 -0.13 6.29 -1.58
CA CYS A 238 0.58 7.52 -1.84
C CYS A 238 -0.37 8.62 -2.34
N THR A 239 -0.31 9.81 -1.75
CA THR A 239 -1.12 10.96 -2.22
C THR A 239 -0.75 11.34 -3.66
N HIS A 240 0.54 11.48 -3.96
CA HIS A 240 1.01 11.73 -5.31
C HIS A 240 1.16 10.44 -6.12
N ILE A 241 0.70 10.46 -7.37
CA ILE A 241 0.79 9.32 -8.30
C ILE A 241 2.25 8.89 -8.53
N ALA A 242 3.16 9.85 -8.71
CA ALA A 242 4.57 9.57 -8.95
C ALA A 242 5.23 8.76 -7.81
N ASP A 243 4.79 8.99 -6.57
CA ASP A 243 5.29 8.23 -5.41
C ASP A 243 4.77 6.79 -5.43
N GLY A 244 3.48 6.58 -5.74
CA GLY A 244 2.92 5.24 -5.91
C GLY A 244 3.60 4.45 -7.03
N LEU A 245 3.85 5.10 -8.18
CA LEU A 245 4.58 4.47 -9.29
C LEU A 245 6.04 4.15 -8.93
N THR A 246 6.66 4.94 -8.05
CA THR A 246 7.99 4.65 -7.51
C THR A 246 7.98 3.39 -6.67
N ILE A 247 6.97 3.19 -5.83
CA ILE A 247 6.81 1.94 -5.06
C ILE A 247 6.67 0.74 -6.01
N ALA A 248 5.84 0.84 -7.04
CA ALA A 248 5.67 -0.22 -8.03
C ALA A 248 6.97 -0.52 -8.80
N ALA A 249 7.70 0.52 -9.23
CA ALA A 249 8.96 0.39 -9.97
C ALA A 249 10.08 -0.23 -9.11
N LEU A 250 10.18 0.18 -7.84
CA LEU A 250 11.11 -0.43 -6.88
C LEU A 250 10.77 -1.90 -6.67
N TYR A 251 9.50 -2.24 -6.47
CA TYR A 251 9.08 -3.64 -6.29
C TYR A 251 9.40 -4.49 -7.53
N GLN A 252 9.06 -4.03 -8.73
CA GLN A 252 9.36 -4.70 -9.99
C GLN A 252 10.88 -4.90 -10.16
N SER A 253 11.68 -3.86 -9.89
CA SER A 253 13.14 -3.91 -9.99
C SER A 253 13.77 -4.83 -8.94
N ILE A 254 13.25 -4.86 -7.71
CA ILE A 254 13.69 -5.78 -6.66
C ILE A 254 13.46 -7.22 -7.10
N LEU A 255 12.30 -7.53 -7.68
CA LEU A 255 12.02 -8.88 -8.18
C LEU A 255 12.96 -9.27 -9.32
N ALA A 256 13.20 -8.38 -10.28
CA ALA A 256 14.15 -8.60 -11.37
C ALA A 256 15.58 -8.83 -10.85
N TYR A 257 16.02 -8.04 -9.87
CA TYR A 257 17.31 -8.23 -9.20
C TYR A 257 17.40 -9.59 -8.51
N LEU A 258 16.41 -9.96 -7.71
CA LEU A 258 16.40 -11.22 -6.98
C LEU A 258 16.33 -12.44 -7.93
N PHE A 259 15.60 -12.31 -9.04
CA PHE A 259 15.57 -13.31 -10.09
C PHE A 259 16.92 -13.47 -10.78
N HIS A 260 17.62 -12.36 -11.05
CA HIS A 260 18.98 -12.39 -11.59
C HIS A 260 19.95 -13.13 -10.65
N LEU A 261 19.89 -12.88 -9.34
CA LEU A 261 20.69 -13.63 -8.37
C LEU A 261 20.40 -15.13 -8.47
N ARG A 262 19.12 -15.51 -8.49
CA ARG A 262 18.72 -16.92 -8.60
C ARG A 262 19.27 -17.57 -9.87
N ARG A 263 19.20 -16.89 -11.03
CA ARG A 263 19.78 -17.40 -12.28
C ARG A 263 21.29 -17.56 -12.22
N SER A 264 21.95 -16.78 -11.37
CA SER A 264 23.38 -16.87 -11.11
C SER A 264 23.74 -17.89 -10.02
N ASN A 265 22.77 -18.70 -9.56
CA ASN A 265 22.90 -19.61 -8.41
C ASN A 265 23.26 -18.90 -7.10
N GLU A 266 22.88 -17.63 -6.98
CA GLU A 266 23.02 -16.82 -5.78
C GLU A 266 21.66 -16.60 -5.11
N ARG A 267 21.68 -16.27 -3.81
CA ARG A 267 20.48 -15.95 -3.04
C ARG A 267 20.79 -14.93 -1.97
N ARG A 268 19.86 -14.01 -1.68
CA ARG A 268 19.98 -13.15 -0.50
C ARG A 268 19.80 -13.97 0.78
N ARG A 269 20.49 -13.54 1.84
CA ARG A 269 20.35 -14.14 3.17
C ARG A 269 18.95 -13.90 3.71
N THR A 270 18.28 -14.96 4.17
CA THR A 270 17.05 -14.84 4.96
C THR A 270 17.38 -14.38 6.37
N TYR A 271 16.70 -13.32 6.83
CA TYR A 271 16.85 -12.80 8.18
C TYR A 271 15.75 -13.31 9.10
N ARG A 272 16.04 -13.33 10.41
CA ARG A 272 15.03 -13.67 11.41
C ARG A 272 13.93 -12.63 11.40
N ARG A 273 12.66 -13.05 11.50
CA ARG A 273 11.50 -12.15 11.44
C ARG A 273 11.55 -11.01 12.47
N ILE A 274 12.08 -11.25 13.67
CA ILE A 274 12.24 -10.19 14.68
C ILE A 274 13.10 -9.00 14.20
N LEU A 275 14.12 -9.26 13.38
CA LEU A 275 14.96 -8.21 12.82
C LEU A 275 14.20 -7.40 11.77
N LEU A 276 13.44 -8.08 10.91
CA LEU A 276 12.61 -7.45 9.90
C LEU A 276 11.46 -6.65 10.54
N ALA A 277 10.89 -7.16 11.63
CA ALA A 277 9.85 -6.50 12.40
C ALA A 277 10.35 -5.21 13.05
N GLU A 278 11.60 -5.17 13.52
CA GLU A 278 12.21 -3.94 14.03
C GLU A 278 12.36 -2.88 12.92
N ASN A 279 12.83 -3.26 11.72
CA ASN A 279 12.88 -2.31 10.61
C ASN A 279 11.47 -1.87 10.16
N LYS A 280 10.47 -2.76 10.17
CA LYS A 280 9.06 -2.40 9.91
C LYS A 280 8.56 -1.39 10.93
N TRP A 281 8.81 -1.61 12.22
CA TRP A 281 8.45 -0.67 13.28
C TRP A 281 9.11 0.71 13.06
N ARG A 282 10.39 0.73 12.69
CA ARG A 282 11.13 1.97 12.43
C ARG A 282 10.60 2.71 11.20
N ALA A 283 10.24 1.99 10.14
CA ALA A 283 9.54 2.55 8.99
C ALA A 283 8.20 3.17 9.39
N MET A 284 7.39 2.45 10.17
CA MET A 284 6.11 2.95 10.66
C MET A 284 6.26 4.17 11.55
N ARG A 285 7.26 4.21 12.41
CA ARG A 285 7.44 5.28 13.40
C ARG A 285 8.07 6.54 12.84
N TYR A 286 9.06 6.40 11.96
CA TYR A 286 9.90 7.51 11.53
C TYR A 286 9.83 7.77 10.01
N GLY A 287 9.22 6.89 9.22
CA GLY A 287 9.12 7.05 7.77
C GLY A 287 10.49 7.24 7.14
N VAL A 288 10.64 8.28 6.31
CA VAL A 288 11.91 8.60 5.64
C VAL A 288 13.00 9.14 6.58
N GLU A 289 12.63 9.59 7.78
CA GLU A 289 13.57 10.06 8.81
C GLU A 289 14.13 8.91 9.67
N ALA A 290 13.73 7.66 9.39
CA ALA A 290 14.24 6.51 10.10
C ALA A 290 15.76 6.37 9.92
N GLU A 291 16.45 5.91 10.96
CA GLU A 291 17.62 5.07 10.72
C GLU A 291 17.13 3.63 10.65
N MET A 292 17.63 2.77 9.78
CA MET A 292 17.28 1.35 9.74
C MET A 292 18.51 0.47 9.83
N ALA A 293 18.33 -0.76 10.33
CA ALA A 293 19.42 -1.70 10.45
C ALA A 293 19.80 -2.27 9.08
N ASP A 294 21.07 -2.06 8.70
CA ASP A 294 21.75 -2.88 7.72
C ASP A 294 22.34 -4.09 8.45
N PHE A 295 21.75 -5.27 8.25
CA PHE A 295 22.17 -6.48 8.95
C PHE A 295 23.49 -7.06 8.44
N GLY A 296 23.93 -6.69 7.23
CA GLY A 296 25.24 -7.06 6.70
C GLY A 296 26.34 -6.25 7.40
N LYS A 297 26.16 -4.94 7.48
CA LYS A 297 27.07 -4.01 8.16
C LYS A 297 26.91 -3.99 9.68
N ARG A 298 25.82 -4.58 10.21
CA ARG A 298 25.44 -4.64 11.63
C ARG A 298 25.40 -3.26 12.31
N LYS A 299 24.85 -2.27 11.61
CA LYS A 299 24.70 -0.90 12.11
C LYS A 299 23.37 -0.30 11.67
N LEU A 300 22.93 0.72 12.39
CA LEU A 300 21.88 1.62 11.91
C LEU A 300 22.49 2.57 10.87
N LEU A 301 21.72 2.85 9.81
CA LEU A 301 22.03 3.78 8.75
C LEU A 301 20.83 4.67 8.49
N ALA A 302 21.07 5.94 8.13
CA ALA A 302 19.99 6.82 7.72
C ALA A 302 19.24 6.23 6.52
N PHE A 303 17.91 6.31 6.53
CA PHE A 303 17.10 5.73 5.47
C PHE A 303 17.38 6.39 4.11
N ALA A 304 17.76 7.66 4.09
CA ALA A 304 18.23 8.33 2.88
C ALA A 304 19.47 7.63 2.26
N ASP A 305 20.46 7.26 3.08
CA ASP A 305 21.65 6.54 2.60
C ASP A 305 21.28 5.14 2.09
N LEU A 306 20.39 4.45 2.80
CA LEU A 306 19.90 3.13 2.39
C LEU A 306 19.08 3.19 1.09
N THR A 307 18.34 4.28 0.90
CA THR A 307 17.61 4.55 -0.35
C THR A 307 18.58 4.78 -1.49
N ASP A 308 19.63 5.57 -1.28
CA ASP A 308 20.68 5.80 -2.29
C ASP A 308 21.38 4.49 -2.67
N GLU A 309 21.72 3.64 -1.70
CA GLU A 309 22.29 2.31 -1.93
C GLU A 309 21.32 1.39 -2.69
N LEU A 310 20.02 1.43 -2.36
CA LEU A 310 18.99 0.65 -3.05
C LEU A 310 18.84 1.08 -4.51
N VAL A 311 18.82 2.38 -4.79
CA VAL A 311 18.73 2.90 -6.16
C VAL A 311 19.93 2.46 -7.00
N GLU A 312 21.17 2.55 -6.47
CA GLU A 312 22.34 2.06 -7.20
C GLU A 312 22.33 0.54 -7.40
N LEU A 313 21.85 -0.22 -6.41
CA LEU A 313 21.71 -1.66 -6.52
C LEU A 313 20.73 -2.06 -7.64
N LEU A 314 19.62 -1.31 -7.77
CA LEU A 314 18.55 -1.62 -8.71
C LEU A 314 18.73 -0.99 -10.09
N ARG A 315 19.66 -0.03 -10.25
CA ARG A 315 19.84 0.75 -11.49
C ARG A 315 19.89 -0.12 -12.76
N PRO A 316 20.74 -1.15 -12.89
CA PRO A 316 20.77 -1.97 -14.11
C PRO A 316 19.43 -2.64 -14.45
N PHE A 317 18.69 -3.09 -13.44
CA PHE A 317 17.39 -3.74 -13.63
C PHE A 317 16.30 -2.73 -13.98
N ALA A 318 16.35 -1.54 -13.37
CA ALA A 318 15.43 -0.46 -13.66
C ALA A 318 15.64 0.13 -15.06
N GLU A 319 16.89 0.18 -15.55
CA GLU A 319 17.21 0.57 -16.92
C GLU A 319 16.66 -0.46 -17.92
N ASP A 320 16.88 -1.76 -17.66
CA ASP A 320 16.35 -2.85 -18.47
C ASP A 320 14.81 -2.88 -18.51
N LEU A 321 14.16 -2.56 -17.39
CA LEU A 321 12.69 -2.46 -17.27
C LEU A 321 12.13 -1.12 -17.77
N GLY A 322 12.99 -0.15 -18.11
CA GLY A 322 12.58 1.19 -18.55
C GLY A 322 11.94 2.05 -17.46
N CYS A 323 12.19 1.78 -16.17
CA CYS A 323 11.61 2.48 -15.02
C CYS A 323 12.65 3.19 -14.14
N ILE A 324 13.84 3.48 -14.69
CA ILE A 324 14.92 4.16 -13.95
C ILE A 324 14.50 5.52 -13.38
N ARG A 325 13.62 6.26 -14.08
CA ARG A 325 13.13 7.57 -13.61
C ARG A 325 12.34 7.43 -12.31
N GLU A 326 11.49 6.43 -12.22
CA GLU A 326 10.68 6.15 -11.04
C GLU A 326 11.54 5.59 -9.90
N VAL A 327 12.50 4.71 -10.19
CA VAL A 327 13.45 4.23 -9.16
C VAL A 327 14.28 5.38 -8.59
N GLU A 328 14.76 6.30 -9.43
CA GLU A 328 15.48 7.51 -9.00
C GLU A 328 14.62 8.46 -8.16
N HIS A 329 13.31 8.53 -8.43
CA HIS A 329 12.37 9.35 -7.67
C HIS A 329 12.26 8.92 -6.20
N ALA A 330 12.69 7.71 -5.82
CA ALA A 330 12.81 7.31 -4.43
C ALA A 330 13.71 8.28 -3.62
N ARG A 331 14.74 8.85 -4.25
CA ARG A 331 15.61 9.88 -3.64
C ARG A 331 14.86 11.18 -3.39
N THR A 332 13.95 11.53 -4.29
CA THR A 332 13.06 12.69 -4.13
C THR A 332 12.16 12.49 -2.92
N ILE A 333 11.52 11.33 -2.79
CA ILE A 333 10.66 11.01 -1.64
C ILE A 333 11.48 11.06 -0.34
N ALA A 334 12.65 10.41 -0.30
CA ALA A 334 13.50 10.38 0.89
C ALA A 334 13.97 11.76 1.35
N ARG A 335 14.12 12.73 0.44
CA ARG A 335 14.53 14.12 0.75
C ARG A 335 13.36 15.04 1.06
N ARG A 336 12.28 14.95 0.29
CA ARG A 336 11.08 15.81 0.40
C ARG A 336 10.21 15.42 1.60
N GLY A 337 10.18 14.13 1.91
CA GLY A 337 9.13 13.55 2.75
C GLY A 337 8.01 12.90 1.94
N THR A 338 7.26 12.07 2.64
CA THR A 338 6.05 11.37 2.21
C THR A 338 4.80 12.21 2.48
N SER A 339 3.63 11.66 2.14
CA SER A 339 2.34 12.26 2.52
C SER A 339 2.25 12.49 4.02
N SER A 340 2.68 11.55 4.87
CA SER A 340 2.64 11.74 6.33
C SER A 340 3.46 12.93 6.80
N ASP A 341 4.62 13.18 6.19
CA ASP A 341 5.47 14.31 6.53
C ASP A 341 4.80 15.64 6.20
N GLU A 342 4.17 15.70 5.03
CA GLU A 342 3.44 16.87 4.56
C GLU A 342 2.18 17.14 5.38
N GLN A 343 1.38 16.11 5.68
CA GLN A 343 0.21 16.21 6.55
C GLN A 343 0.59 16.78 7.93
N LEU A 344 1.66 16.25 8.54
CA LEU A 344 2.16 16.75 9.84
C LEU A 344 2.71 18.17 9.72
N ARG A 345 3.37 18.53 8.63
CA ARG A 345 3.87 19.89 8.40
C ARG A 345 2.73 20.90 8.32
N ILE A 346 1.67 20.60 7.57
CA ILE A 346 0.48 21.43 7.46
C ILE A 346 -0.22 21.58 8.80
N PHE A 347 -0.45 20.46 9.50
CA PHE A 347 -1.08 20.43 10.81
C PHE A 347 -0.33 21.31 11.81
N ASN A 348 0.98 21.12 11.95
CA ASN A 348 1.82 21.88 12.88
C ASN A 348 1.91 23.36 12.50
N ALA A 349 1.96 23.69 11.20
CA ALA A 349 1.96 25.08 10.74
C ALA A 349 0.64 25.80 11.07
N ALA A 350 -0.50 25.13 10.92
CA ALA A 350 -1.81 25.67 11.29
C ALA A 350 -1.91 25.90 12.81
N LEU A 351 -1.45 24.94 13.63
CA LEU A 351 -1.38 25.10 15.09
C LEU A 351 -0.50 26.28 15.50
N ALA A 352 0.67 26.44 14.88
CA ALA A 352 1.58 27.56 15.15
C ALA A 352 0.96 28.92 14.80
N GLN A 353 -0.03 28.95 13.90
CA GLN A 353 -0.81 30.14 13.53
C GLN A 353 -2.05 30.35 14.42
N GLY A 354 -2.25 29.51 15.45
CA GLY A 354 -3.34 29.62 16.41
C GLY A 354 -4.64 28.90 16.02
N ALA A 355 -4.60 28.01 15.03
CA ALA A 355 -5.73 27.13 14.73
C ALA A 355 -6.00 26.15 15.89
N THR A 356 -7.25 25.72 16.03
CA THR A 356 -7.57 24.55 16.86
C THR A 356 -7.05 23.27 16.19
N GLU A 357 -6.89 22.19 16.95
CA GLU A 357 -6.48 20.88 16.39
C GLU A 357 -7.40 20.44 15.25
N HIS A 358 -8.71 20.57 15.44
CA HIS A 358 -9.67 20.22 14.39
C HIS A 358 -9.51 21.08 13.13
N ASN A 359 -9.33 22.39 13.25
CA ASN A 359 -9.12 23.26 12.08
C ASN A 359 -7.78 22.94 11.38
N ALA A 360 -6.75 22.56 12.14
CA ALA A 360 -5.50 22.09 11.57
C ALA A 360 -5.67 20.78 10.79
N GLN A 361 -6.49 19.85 11.28
CA GLN A 361 -6.85 18.62 10.55
C GLN A 361 -7.68 18.91 9.30
N VAL A 362 -8.61 19.86 9.35
CA VAL A 362 -9.37 20.31 8.18
C VAL A 362 -8.42 20.81 7.09
N ALA A 363 -7.40 21.60 7.44
CA ALA A 363 -6.39 22.06 6.50
C ALA A 363 -5.59 20.90 5.87
N VAL A 364 -5.33 19.83 6.63
CA VAL A 364 -4.72 18.60 6.08
C VAL A 364 -5.64 17.94 5.05
N VAL A 365 -6.93 17.83 5.33
CA VAL A 365 -7.89 17.24 4.37
C VAL A 365 -8.06 18.12 3.13
N ASP A 366 -8.05 19.44 3.27
CA ASP A 366 -8.07 20.35 2.13
C ASP A 366 -6.88 20.12 1.18
N TRP A 367 -5.67 19.99 1.73
CA TRP A 367 -4.49 19.64 0.95
C TRP A 367 -4.61 18.26 0.29
N LEU A 368 -5.09 17.25 1.04
CA LEU A 368 -5.33 15.93 0.47
C LEU A 368 -6.33 15.97 -0.68
N ILE A 369 -7.42 16.75 -0.58
CA ILE A 369 -8.40 16.90 -1.66
C ILE A 369 -7.76 17.51 -2.91
N GLU A 370 -6.90 18.52 -2.74
CA GLU A 370 -6.21 19.19 -3.85
C GLU A 370 -5.21 18.26 -4.53
N GLU A 371 -4.33 17.62 -3.75
CA GLU A 371 -3.24 16.80 -4.30
C GLU A 371 -3.68 15.43 -4.79
N SER A 372 -4.70 14.81 -4.18
CA SER A 372 -5.17 13.47 -4.60
C SER A 372 -5.81 13.47 -5.98
N ALA A 373 -6.33 14.62 -6.41
CA ALA A 373 -6.89 14.84 -7.74
C ALA A 373 -5.86 15.44 -8.72
N SER A 374 -4.70 15.87 -8.23
CA SER A 374 -3.62 16.41 -9.06
C SER A 374 -2.92 15.27 -9.78
N THR A 375 -2.98 15.29 -11.11
CA THR A 375 -2.28 14.32 -11.96
C THR A 375 -0.96 14.84 -12.52
N GLY A 376 -0.31 15.75 -11.78
CA GLY A 376 0.97 16.33 -12.15
C GLY A 376 2.01 15.29 -12.59
N GLU A 377 2.80 15.66 -13.61
CA GLU A 377 3.82 14.82 -14.26
C GLU A 377 4.94 14.36 -13.31
#